data_AF-A0A950V0I1-F1
#
_entry.id   AF-A0A950V0I1-F1
#
_cell.length_a   1.000
_cell.length_b   1.000
_cell.length_c   1.000
_cell.angle_alpha   90.00
_cell.angle_beta   90.00
_cell.angle_gamma   90.00
#
_symmetry.space_group_name_H-M   'P 1'
#
loop_
_entity.id
_entity.type
_entity.pdbx_description
1 polymer ?
#
loop_
_entity_poly.entity_id
_entity_poly.type
_entity_poly.pdbx_seq_one_letter_code
_entity_poly.pdbx_strand_id
1 'polypeptide(L)'
;MIIVLIVLGLLILFGIFTYNRLVTLRLAWTRASADIDVQLKQRHDLVPNLVETVKGYAAHESGVFTQVAAARSAAMRANTVAEKSAAETALTGALGSLFAVAEAYPQLRASE
;
A
#
# COMPACT_ATOMS: atom_id res chain seq x y z
N MET A 1 51.71 17.21 -18.63
CA MET A 1 51.23 17.70 -17.33
C MET A 1 49.83 18.30 -17.42
N ILE A 2 49.59 19.33 -18.25
CA ILE A 2 48.25 19.97 -18.37
C ILE A 2 47.15 19.01 -18.82
N ILE A 3 47.41 18.19 -19.86
CA ILE A 3 46.43 17.20 -20.37
C ILE A 3 46.06 16.18 -19.27
N VAL A 4 47.05 15.74 -18.49
CA VAL A 4 46.84 14.79 -17.37
C VAL A 4 45.95 15.41 -16.29
N LEU A 5 46.17 16.68 -15.96
CA LEU A 5 45.34 17.41 -14.99
C LEU A 5 43.89 17.59 -15.48
N ILE A 6 43.69 17.87 -16.77
CA ILE A 6 42.35 17.98 -17.37
C ILE A 6 41.61 16.63 -17.30
N VAL A 7 42.28 15.54 -17.68
CA VAL A 7 41.71 14.19 -17.64
C VAL A 7 41.35 13.80 -16.19
N LEU A 8 42.22 14.12 -15.23
CA LEU A 8 41.95 13.86 -13.82
C LEU A 8 40.76 14.68 -13.31
N GLY A 9 40.67 15.96 -13.70
CA GLY A 9 39.53 16.82 -13.37
C GLY A 9 38.21 16.28 -13.92
N LEU A 10 38.21 15.79 -15.17
CA LEU A 10 37.02 15.18 -15.79
C LEU A 10 36.59 13.89 -15.09
N LEU A 11 37.54 13.04 -14.68
CA LEU A 11 37.24 11.82 -13.94
C LEU A 11 36.59 12.11 -12.58
N ILE A 12 37.11 13.11 -11.86
CA ILE A 12 36.53 13.54 -10.58
C ILE A 12 35.11 14.06 -10.79
N LEU A 13 34.90 14.93 -11.80
CA LEU A 13 33.59 15.49 -12.11
C LEU A 13 32.58 14.40 -12.49
N PHE A 14 33.02 13.41 -13.28
CA PHE A 14 32.20 12.25 -13.65
C PHE A 14 31.79 11.41 -12.43
N GLY A 15 32.72 11.18 -11.50
CA GLY A 15 32.45 10.47 -10.25
C GLY A 15 31.40 11.19 -9.40
N ILE A 16 31.54 12.52 -9.24
CA ILE A 16 30.59 13.35 -8.49
C ILE A 16 29.19 13.29 -9.14
N PHE A 17 29.11 13.46 -10.46
CA PHE A 17 27.83 13.43 -11.17
C PHE A 17 27.11 12.08 -11.02
N THR A 18 27.86 10.99 -11.20
CA THR A 18 27.32 9.62 -11.09
C THR A 18 26.85 9.34 -9.67
N TYR A 19 27.64 9.70 -8.65
CA TYR A 19 27.28 9.52 -7.26
C TYR A 19 26.01 10.30 -6.90
N ASN A 20 25.94 11.58 -7.27
CA ASN A 20 24.77 12.41 -7.01
C ASN A 20 23.51 11.82 -7.64
N ARG A 21 23.61 11.35 -8.90
CA ARG A 21 22.48 10.71 -9.58
C ARG A 21 22.02 9.45 -8.85
N LEU A 22 22.94 8.58 -8.44
CA LEU A 22 22.60 7.37 -7.66
C LEU A 22 21.90 7.69 -6.34
N VAL A 23 22.36 8.71 -5.63
CA VAL A 23 21.73 9.18 -4.38
C VAL A 23 20.32 9.71 -4.65
N THR A 24 20.13 10.49 -5.72
CA THR A 24 18.80 10.99 -6.11
C THR A 24 17.84 9.84 -6.43
N LEU A 25 18.28 8.83 -7.20
CA LEU A 25 17.45 7.66 -7.51
C LEU A 25 17.07 6.88 -6.24
N ARG A 26 18.03 6.68 -5.32
CA ARG A 26 17.76 6.02 -4.04
C ARG A 26 16.70 6.76 -3.23
N LEU A 27 16.82 8.09 -3.16
CA LEU A 27 15.86 8.92 -2.44
C LEU A 27 14.47 8.90 -3.10
N ALA A 28 14.40 8.92 -4.43
CA ALA A 28 13.15 8.80 -5.16
C ALA A 28 12.44 7.47 -4.87
N TRP A 29 13.18 6.36 -4.86
CA TRP A 29 12.63 5.05 -4.49
C TRP A 29 12.09 5.02 -3.05
N THR A 30 12.85 5.54 -2.08
CA THR A 30 12.39 5.61 -0.68
C THR A 30 11.14 6.46 -0.51
N ARG A 31 11.06 7.61 -1.20
CA ARG A 31 9.87 8.47 -1.19
C ARG A 31 8.65 7.76 -1.77
N ALA A 32 8.81 7.12 -2.93
CA ALA A 32 7.73 6.38 -3.59
C ALA A 32 7.22 5.23 -2.71
N SER A 33 8.13 4.47 -2.08
CA SER A 33 7.74 3.38 -1.16
C SER A 33 7.01 3.92 0.07
N ALA A 34 7.45 5.04 0.64
CA ALA A 34 6.80 5.65 1.80
C ALA A 34 5.39 6.16 1.45
N ASP A 35 5.20 6.74 0.27
CA ASP A 35 3.88 7.20 -0.20
C ASP A 35 2.90 6.03 -0.36
N ILE A 36 3.36 4.93 -0.97
CA ILE A 36 2.58 3.69 -1.08
C ILE A 36 2.18 3.18 0.32
N ASP A 37 3.10 3.17 1.27
CA ASP A 37 2.83 2.70 2.64
C ASP A 37 1.77 3.54 3.35
N VAL A 38 1.78 4.87 3.14
CA VAL A 38 0.75 5.77 3.66
C VAL A 38 -0.61 5.45 3.05
N GLN A 39 -0.69 5.22 1.74
CA GLN A 39 -1.94 4.90 1.05
C GLN A 39 -2.51 3.54 1.50
N LEU A 40 -1.67 2.51 1.62
CA LEU A 40 -2.09 1.21 2.13
C LEU A 40 -2.60 1.32 3.56
N LYS A 41 -1.88 2.07 4.41
CA LYS A 41 -2.30 2.32 5.79
C LYS A 41 -3.65 3.04 5.85
N GLN A 42 -3.84 4.10 5.06
CA GLN A 42 -5.13 4.80 4.99
C GLN A 42 -6.27 3.84 4.60
N ARG A 43 -6.05 2.98 3.59
CA ARG A 43 -7.03 1.96 3.21
C ARG A 43 -7.32 1.02 4.38
N HIS A 44 -6.31 0.52 5.08
CA HIS A 44 -6.50 -0.37 6.24
C HIS A 44 -7.20 0.31 7.41
N ASP A 45 -6.99 1.60 7.61
CA ASP A 45 -7.63 2.40 8.66
C ASP A 45 -9.11 2.66 8.37
N LEU A 46 -9.52 2.64 7.10
CA LEU A 46 -10.93 2.77 6.68
C LEU A 46 -11.72 1.46 6.71
N VAL A 47 -11.05 0.30 6.66
CA VAL A 47 -11.72 -1.03 6.69
C VAL A 47 -12.61 -1.23 7.92
N PRO A 48 -12.20 -0.91 9.16
CA PRO A 48 -13.05 -1.03 10.34
C PRO A 48 -14.35 -0.22 10.21
N ASN A 49 -14.26 1.01 9.69
CA ASN A 49 -15.43 1.87 9.50
C ASN A 49 -16.41 1.25 8.49
N LEU A 50 -15.91 0.70 7.38
CA LEU A 50 -16.72 -0.02 6.39
C LEU A 50 -17.37 -1.28 6.99
N VAL A 51 -16.65 -1.99 7.86
CA VAL A 51 -17.18 -3.18 8.54
C VAL A 51 -18.25 -2.79 9.55
N GLU A 52 -18.09 -1.68 10.27
CA GLU A 52 -19.07 -1.19 11.25
C GLU A 52 -20.38 -0.75 10.58
N THR A 53 -20.30 -0.05 9.44
CA THR A 53 -21.51 0.33 8.67
C THR A 53 -22.25 -0.89 8.17
N VAL A 54 -21.56 -1.92 7.66
CA VAL A 54 -22.21 -3.15 7.21
C VAL A 54 -22.75 -3.99 8.38
N LYS A 55 -22.03 -4.05 9.51
CA LYS A 55 -22.46 -4.75 10.73
C LYS A 55 -23.78 -4.21 11.29
N GLY A 56 -24.02 -2.91 11.18
CA GLY A 56 -25.27 -2.28 11.63
C GLY A 56 -26.52 -2.85 10.95
N TYR A 57 -26.37 -3.38 9.73
CA TYR A 57 -27.49 -3.89 8.91
C TYR A 57 -27.43 -5.41 8.66
N ALA A 58 -26.24 -6.01 8.67
CA ALA A 58 -26.00 -7.43 8.39
C ALA A 58 -25.35 -8.16 9.59
N ALA A 59 -25.98 -8.08 10.77
CA ALA A 59 -25.44 -8.61 12.03
C ALA A 59 -25.19 -10.14 12.04
N HIS A 60 -25.87 -10.90 11.17
CA HIS A 60 -25.76 -12.35 11.11
C HIS A 60 -24.55 -12.85 10.27
N GLU A 61 -23.84 -11.95 9.56
CA GLU A 61 -22.72 -12.28 8.67
C GLU A 61 -21.34 -12.26 9.36
N SER A 62 -21.28 -12.82 10.57
CA SER A 62 -20.06 -12.86 11.39
C SER A 62 -18.87 -13.53 10.69
N GLY A 63 -19.12 -14.53 9.83
CA GLY A 63 -18.08 -15.22 9.07
C GLY A 63 -17.39 -14.35 8.00
N VAL A 64 -18.09 -13.36 7.45
CA VAL A 64 -17.51 -12.41 6.49
C VAL A 64 -16.69 -11.36 7.23
N PHE A 65 -17.19 -10.86 8.37
CA PHE A 65 -16.46 -9.88 9.18
C PHE A 65 -15.16 -10.43 9.76
N THR A 66 -15.12 -11.71 10.17
CA THR A 66 -13.89 -12.35 10.67
C THR A 66 -12.86 -12.53 9.55
N GLN A 67 -13.29 -12.91 8.34
CA GLN A 67 -12.41 -12.99 7.17
C GLN A 67 -11.80 -11.64 6.80
N VAL A 68 -12.60 -10.56 6.76
CA VAL A 68 -12.10 -9.20 6.51
C VAL A 68 -11.14 -8.74 7.60
N ALA A 69 -11.46 -9.02 8.87
CA ALA A 69 -10.58 -8.67 9.99
C ALA A 69 -9.23 -9.43 9.94
N ALA A 70 -9.26 -10.72 9.61
CA ALA A 70 -8.06 -11.53 9.44
C ALA A 70 -7.21 -11.04 8.25
N ALA A 71 -7.85 -10.78 7.10
CA ALA A 71 -7.18 -10.25 5.91
C ALA A 71 -6.54 -8.88 6.17
N ARG A 72 -7.23 -7.97 6.87
CA ARG A 72 -6.69 -6.68 7.30
C ARG A 72 -5.47 -6.88 8.21
N SER A 73 -5.58 -7.76 9.21
CA SER A 73 -4.45 -8.03 10.11
C SER A 73 -3.24 -8.61 9.38
N ALA A 74 -3.45 -9.43 8.34
CA ALA A 74 -2.37 -9.95 7.51
C ALA A 74 -1.73 -8.83 6.67
N ALA A 75 -2.53 -7.95 6.07
CA ALA A 75 -2.04 -6.81 5.29
C ALA A 75 -1.21 -5.82 6.13
N MET A 76 -1.61 -5.58 7.38
CA MET A 76 -0.87 -4.73 8.32
C MET A 76 0.48 -5.33 8.78
N ARG A 77 0.65 -6.65 8.69
CA ARG A 77 1.88 -7.36 9.12
C ARG A 77 2.90 -7.55 7.99
N ALA A 78 2.52 -7.30 6.75
CA ALA A 78 3.38 -7.48 5.59
C ALA A 78 4.51 -6.44 5.55
N ASN A 79 5.75 -6.89 5.47
CA ASN A 79 6.93 -6.00 5.52
C ASN A 79 7.60 -5.81 4.16
N THR A 80 7.54 -6.83 3.30
CA THR A 80 8.14 -6.76 1.95
C THR A 80 7.11 -6.32 0.91
N VAL A 81 7.56 -5.73 -0.20
CA VAL A 81 6.67 -5.32 -1.31
C VAL A 81 5.89 -6.53 -1.87
N ALA A 82 6.52 -7.70 -1.94
CA ALA A 82 5.88 -8.93 -2.39
C ALA A 82 4.79 -9.41 -1.42
N GLU A 83 5.09 -9.42 -0.11
CA GLU A 83 4.09 -9.75 0.92
C GLU A 83 2.92 -8.77 0.93
N LYS A 84 3.21 -7.46 0.80
CA LYS A 84 2.19 -6.42 0.73
C LYS A 84 1.27 -6.66 -0.45
N SER A 85 1.81 -6.94 -1.63
CA SER A 85 1.00 -7.24 -2.83
C SER A 85 0.10 -8.47 -2.65
N ALA A 86 0.62 -9.57 -2.09
CA ALA A 86 -0.16 -10.76 -1.83
C ALA A 86 -1.27 -10.52 -0.79
N ALA A 87 -0.94 -9.84 0.30
CA ALA A 87 -1.89 -9.53 1.36
C ALA A 87 -2.97 -8.53 0.91
N GLU A 88 -2.62 -7.54 0.09
CA GLU A 88 -3.57 -6.62 -0.54
C GLU A 88 -4.54 -7.34 -1.49
N THR A 89 -4.06 -8.35 -2.21
CA THR A 89 -4.91 -9.17 -3.08
C THR A 89 -5.93 -9.95 -2.25
N ALA A 90 -5.49 -10.56 -1.14
CA ALA A 90 -6.38 -11.25 -0.21
C ALA A 90 -7.40 -10.31 0.44
N LEU A 91 -6.97 -9.11 0.88
CA LEU A 91 -7.85 -8.09 1.45
C LEU A 91 -8.90 -7.62 0.43
N THR A 92 -8.50 -7.42 -0.82
CA THR A 92 -9.43 -7.07 -1.92
C THR A 92 -10.47 -8.16 -2.12
N GLY A 93 -10.08 -9.44 -2.10
CA GLY A 93 -11.02 -10.56 -2.18
C GLY A 93 -12.02 -10.60 -1.02
N ALA A 94 -11.54 -10.38 0.22
CA ALA A 94 -12.41 -10.34 1.40
C ALA A 94 -13.36 -9.12 1.40
N LEU A 95 -12.91 -7.97 0.89
CA LEU A 95 -13.80 -6.82 0.69
C LEU A 95 -14.84 -7.09 -0.41
N GLY A 96 -14.49 -7.87 -1.43
CA GLY A 96 -15.44 -8.32 -2.45
C GLY A 96 -16.61 -9.14 -1.86
N SER A 97 -16.32 -10.05 -0.92
CA SER A 97 -17.40 -10.78 -0.23
C SER A 97 -18.22 -9.89 0.71
N LEU A 98 -17.61 -8.88 1.34
CA LEU A 98 -18.32 -7.87 2.11
C LEU A 98 -19.28 -7.03 1.23
N PHE A 99 -18.87 -6.67 0.02
CA PHE A 99 -19.74 -5.96 -0.93
C PHE A 99 -20.88 -6.85 -1.45
N ALA A 100 -20.65 -8.14 -1.65
CA ALA A 100 -21.70 -9.09 -2.01
C ALA A 100 -22.76 -9.19 -0.89
N VAL A 101 -22.34 -9.17 0.38
CA VAL A 101 -23.26 -9.04 1.51
C VAL A 101 -24.01 -7.71 1.44
N ALA A 102 -23.32 -6.58 1.25
CA ALA A 102 -23.98 -5.28 1.16
C ALA A 102 -25.03 -5.21 0.04
N GLU A 103 -24.81 -5.90 -1.09
CA GLU A 103 -25.77 -5.99 -2.20
C GLU A 103 -26.98 -6.87 -1.87
N ALA A 104 -26.81 -7.92 -1.07
CA ALA A 104 -27.91 -8.76 -0.60
C ALA A 104 -28.87 -8.04 0.38
N TYR A 105 -28.48 -6.88 0.91
CA TYR A 105 -29.29 -6.07 1.83
C TYR A 105 -29.54 -4.67 1.23
N PRO A 106 -30.61 -4.51 0.40
CA PRO A 106 -30.91 -3.26 -0.33
C PRO A 106 -31.06 -2.02 0.56
N GLN A 107 -31.44 -2.19 1.83
CA GLN A 107 -31.49 -1.12 2.82
C GLN A 107 -30.14 -0.41 3.05
N LEU A 108 -28.99 -1.05 2.75
CA LEU A 108 -27.68 -0.41 2.77
C LEU A 108 -27.49 0.61 1.64
N ARG A 109 -28.08 0.40 0.46
CA ARG A 109 -28.00 1.36 -0.66
C ARG A 109 -28.89 2.58 -0.46
N ALA A 110 -29.99 2.42 0.28
CA ALA A 110 -30.99 3.48 0.46
C ALA A 110 -30.62 4.51 1.55
N SER A 111 -29.52 4.30 2.27
CA SER A 111 -29.05 5.21 3.34
C SER A 111 -27.98 6.20 2.87
N GLU A 112 -27.86 6.40 1.54
CA GLU A 112 -26.98 7.39 0.91
C GLU A 112 -27.56 8.81 0.99
#